data_AF-A0A3D4IP06-F1
#
_entry.id   AF-A0A3D4IP06-F1
#
_cell.length_a   1.000
_cell.length_b   1.000
_cell.length_c   1.000
_cell.angle_alpha   90.00
_cell.angle_beta   90.00
_cell.angle_gamma   90.00
#
_symmetry.space_group_name_H-M   'P 1'
#
loop_
_entity.id
_entity.type
_entity.pdbx_description
1 polymer ?
#
loop_
_entity_poly.entity_id
_entity_poly.type
_entity_poly.pdbx_seq_one_letter_code
_entity_poly.pdbx_strand_id
1 'polypeptide(L)' 'QKEGDSGRKKLNQFTRVLTIAITAAQSYGYLRTTINDEALTNPGMFWMVSSIIILVSGTMFCMWLGERITDKGIGNGIS' A
#
# COMPACT_ATOMS: atom_id res chain seq x y z
N GLN A 1 8.78 -7.35 -29.46
CA GLN A 1 8.13 -6.20 -28.78
C GLN A 1 6.77 -6.56 -28.13
N LYS A 2 5.98 -7.53 -28.62
CA LYS A 2 4.75 -7.99 -27.94
C LYS A 2 4.97 -8.66 -26.56
N GLU A 3 6.18 -9.16 -26.27
CA GLU A 3 6.54 -9.71 -24.95
C GLU A 3 6.88 -8.63 -23.91
N GLY A 4 7.24 -7.41 -24.35
CA GLY A 4 7.64 -6.31 -23.46
C GLY A 4 6.49 -5.78 -22.62
N ASP A 5 5.32 -5.52 -23.24
CA ASP A 5 4.11 -5.07 -22.52
C ASP A 5 3.55 -6.13 -21.57
N SER A 6 3.56 -7.40 -21.99
CA SER A 6 3.11 -8.51 -21.16
C SER A 6 4.04 -8.74 -19.96
N GLY A 7 5.36 -8.72 -20.19
CA GLY A 7 6.36 -8.81 -19.14
C GLY A 7 6.29 -7.64 -18.14
N ARG A 8 6.09 -6.42 -18.64
CA ARG A 8 5.97 -5.20 -17.80
C ARG A 8 4.72 -5.23 -16.92
N LYS A 9 3.58 -5.70 -17.46
CA LYS A 9 2.34 -5.91 -16.67
C LYS A 9 2.54 -6.96 -15.58
N LYS A 10 3.24 -8.05 -15.89
CA LYS A 10 3.51 -9.16 -14.96
C LYS A 10 4.44 -8.72 -13.82
N LEU A 11 5.48 -7.95 -14.16
CA LEU A 11 6.38 -7.35 -13.18
C LEU A 11 5.62 -6.38 -12.26
N ASN A 12 4.77 -5.51 -12.82
CA ASN A 12 4.01 -4.54 -12.02
C ASN A 12 3.04 -5.23 -11.05
N GLN A 13 2.40 -6.33 -11.47
CA GLN A 13 1.58 -7.15 -10.57
C GLN A 13 2.40 -7.75 -9.44
N PHE A 14 3.60 -8.26 -9.73
CA PHE A 14 4.48 -8.83 -8.71
C PHE A 14 4.93 -7.77 -7.71
N THR A 15 5.37 -6.61 -8.19
CA THR A 15 5.72 -5.45 -7.37
C THR A 15 4.56 -5.05 -6.47
N ARG A 16 3.34 -4.99 -7.00
CA ARG A 16 2.14 -4.63 -6.24
C ARG A 16 1.87 -5.63 -5.09
N VAL A 17 1.99 -6.93 -5.34
CA VAL A 17 1.83 -7.96 -4.31
C VAL A 17 2.93 -7.84 -3.25
N LEU A 18 4.18 -7.62 -3.68
CA LEU A 18 5.30 -7.41 -2.78
C LEU A 18 5.09 -6.18 -1.89
N THR A 19 4.63 -5.07 -2.45
CA THR A 19 4.30 -3.85 -1.71
C THR A 19 3.24 -4.13 -0.66
N ILE A 20 2.14 -4.82 -1.00
CA ILE A 20 1.09 -5.16 -0.03
C ILE A 20 1.68 -5.92 1.17
N ALA A 21 2.52 -6.94 0.92
CA ALA A 21 3.14 -7.72 1.98
C ALA A 21 4.08 -6.88 2.86
N ILE A 22 4.91 -6.03 2.24
CA ILE A 22 5.84 -5.15 2.95
C ILE A 22 5.06 -4.11 3.77
N THR A 23 4.07 -3.45 3.18
CA THR A 23 3.26 -2.44 3.84
C THR A 23 2.46 -3.04 4.99
N ALA A 24 1.94 -4.27 4.86
CA ALA A 24 1.24 -4.93 5.95
C ALA A 24 2.17 -5.18 7.15
N ALA A 25 3.38 -5.68 6.91
CA ALA A 25 4.38 -5.87 7.97
C ALA A 25 4.80 -4.55 8.62
N GLN A 26 5.04 -3.50 7.82
CA GLN A 26 5.39 -2.17 8.33
C GLN A 26 4.24 -1.52 9.10
N SER A 27 3.00 -1.70 8.66
CA SER A 27 1.80 -1.15 9.31
C SER A 27 1.66 -1.65 10.74
N TYR A 28 1.96 -2.93 10.98
CA TYR A 28 1.98 -3.50 12.34
C TYR A 28 2.99 -2.78 13.24
N GLY A 29 4.23 -2.61 12.74
CA GLY A 29 5.29 -1.93 13.48
C GLY A 29 4.94 -0.47 13.77
N TYR A 30 4.46 0.26 12.76
CA TYR A 30 4.04 1.65 12.87
C TYR A 30 2.94 1.86 13.92
N LEU A 31 1.90 1.02 13.89
CA LEU A 31 0.79 1.11 14.84
C LEU A 31 1.27 0.86 16.28
N ARG A 32 2.19 -0.08 16.49
CA ARG A 32 2.73 -0.41 17.82
C ARG A 32 3.66 0.66 18.40
N THR A 33 4.42 1.35 17.56
CA THR A 33 5.40 2.35 18.01
C THR A 33 4.82 3.75 18.11
N THR A 34 3.80 4.06 17.30
CA THR A 34 3.28 5.42 17.15
C THR A 34 2.02 5.66 17.98
N ILE A 35 1.17 4.64 18.15
CA ILE A 35 -0.10 4.77 18.86
C ILE A 35 0.03 4.18 20.26
N ASN A 36 -0.15 5.02 21.28
CA ASN A 36 -0.26 4.56 22.66
C ASN A 36 -1.63 3.90 22.89
N ASP A 37 -1.64 2.81 23.66
CA ASP A 37 -2.86 2.06 23.97
C ASP A 37 -3.91 2.92 24.70
N GLU A 38 -3.49 3.94 25.45
CA GLU A 38 -4.38 4.90 26.13
C GLU A 38 -5.19 5.80 25.17
N ALA A 39 -4.71 5.98 23.94
CA ALA A 39 -5.42 6.75 22.91
C ALA A 39 -6.53 5.94 22.22
N LEU A 40 -6.64 4.63 22.52
CA LEU A 40 -7.57 3.72 21.87
C LEU A 40 -8.81 3.48 22.74
N THR A 41 -9.98 3.71 22.17
CA THR A 41 -11.26 3.44 22.85
C THR A 41 -11.49 1.95 23.10
N ASN A 42 -10.97 1.08 22.23
CA ASN A 42 -11.03 -0.37 22.39
C ASN A 42 -9.80 -1.03 21.74
N PRO A 43 -8.66 -1.10 22.46
CA PRO A 43 -7.48 -1.79 21.97
C PRO A 43 -7.77 -3.29 21.88
N GLY A 44 -7.64 -3.86 20.68
CA GLY A 44 -7.92 -5.27 20.45
C GLY A 44 -7.47 -5.74 19.07
N MET A 45 -7.54 -7.05 18.86
CA MET A 45 -7.11 -7.67 17.60
C MET A 45 -7.93 -7.19 16.40
N PHE A 46 -9.23 -6.92 16.61
CA PHE A 46 -10.08 -6.34 15.57
C PHE A 46 -9.58 -4.95 15.13
N TRP A 47 -9.29 -4.05 16.08
CA TRP A 47 -8.78 -2.71 15.79
C TRP A 47 -7.44 -2.76 15.05
N MET A 48 -6.55 -3.66 15.47
CA MET A 48 -5.24 -3.83 14.86
C MET A 48 -5.35 -4.30 13.41
N VAL A 49 -6.12 -5.36 13.16
CA VAL A 49 -6.33 -5.91 11.81
C VAL A 49 -7.04 -4.90 10.91
N SER A 50 -8.08 -4.22 11.41
CA SER A 50 -8.77 -3.18 10.64
C SER A 50 -7.85 -2.02 10.27
N SER A 51 -6.99 -1.58 11.20
CA SER A 51 -6.05 -0.48 10.97
C SER A 51 -5.00 -0.85 9.94
N ILE A 52 -4.46 -2.07 9.99
CA ILE A 52 -3.53 -2.58 8.97
C ILE A 52 -4.20 -2.61 7.60
N ILE A 53 -5.44 -3.11 7.50
CA ILE A 53 -6.17 -3.14 6.23
C ILE A 53 -6.41 -1.73 5.69
N ILE A 54 -6.77 -0.77 6.53
CA ILE A 54 -6.96 0.63 6.13
C ILE A 54 -5.66 1.23 5.60
N LEU A 55 -4.54 1.03 6.31
CA LEU A 55 -3.23 1.54 5.89
C LEU A 55 -2.80 0.95 4.54
N VAL A 56 -2.89 -0.37 4.39
CA VAL A 56 -2.59 -1.07 3.13
C VAL A 56 -3.51 -0.56 2.00
N SER A 57 -4.80 -0.41 2.27
CA SER A 57 -5.77 0.10 1.28
C SER A 57 -5.45 1.54 0.87
N GLY A 58 -5.07 2.40 1.81
CA GLY A 58 -4.63 3.76 1.56
C GLY A 58 -3.37 3.82 0.69
N THR A 59 -2.36 3.00 0.99
CA THR A 59 -1.14 2.90 0.16
C THR A 59 -1.46 2.42 -1.26
N MET A 60 -2.33 1.42 -1.39
CA MET A 60 -2.76 0.91 -2.69
C MET A 60 -3.53 1.97 -3.49
N PHE A 61 -4.36 2.77 -2.81
CA PHE A 61 -5.05 3.89 -3.43
C PHE A 61 -4.06 4.96 -3.91
N CYS A 62 -3.06 5.32 -3.11
CA CYS A 62 -2.01 6.25 -3.52
C CYS A 62 -1.22 5.73 -4.74
N MET A 63 -0.84 4.45 -4.76
CA MET A 63 -0.18 3.85 -5.92
C MET A 63 -1.05 3.90 -7.17
N TRP A 64 -2.33 3.54 -7.05
CA TRP A 64 -3.27 3.63 -8.15
C TRP A 64 -3.42 5.06 -8.67
N LEU A 65 -3.48 6.04 -7.76
CA LEU A 65 -3.57 7.44 -8.12
C LEU A 65 -2.30 7.93 -8.83
N GLY A 66 -1.12 7.49 -8.38
CA GLY A 66 0.16 7.74 -9.04
C GLY A 66 0.22 7.16 -10.46
N GLU A 67 -0.25 5.92 -10.64
CA GLU A 67 -0.38 5.31 -11.99
C GLU A 67 -1.29 6.15 -12.90
N ARG A 68 -2.41 6.67 -12.36
CA ARG A 68 -3.33 7.54 -13.14
C ARG A 68 -2.74 8.88 -13.52
N ILE A 69 -1.91 9.47 -12.66
CA ILE A 69 -1.19 10.71 -12.96
C ILE A 69 -0.18 10.47 -14.09
N THR A 70 0.60 9.40 -13.99
CA THR A 70 1.59 9.01 -15.01
C THR A 70 0.92 8.73 -16.36
N ASP A 71 -0.21 8.02 -16.37
CA ASP A 71 -0.99 7.76 -17.60
C ASP A 71 -1.50 9.05 -18.26
N LYS A 72 -1.80 10.09 -17.46
CA LYS A 72 -2.21 11.41 -17.97
C LYS A 72 -1.04 12.29 -18.41
N GLY A 73 0.20 11.83 -18.28
CA GLY A 73 1.40 12.56 -18.69
C GLY A 73 1.74 13.77 -17.81
N ILE A 74 1.10 13.92 -16.64
CA ILE A 74 1.36 15.00 -15.69
C ILE A 74 2.50 14.56 -14.75
N GLY A 75 3.70 14.34 -15.31
CA GLY A 75 4.88 13.90 -14.56
C GLY A 75 4.87 12.42 -14.18
N ASN A 76 5.72 12.06 -13.21
CA ASN A 76 5.89 10.68 -12.73
C ASN A 76 5.17 10.53 -11.38
N GLY A 77 3.95 9.99 -11.39
CA GLY A 77 3.06 10.00 -10.22
C GLY A 77 3.49 9.13 -9.03
N ILE A 78 4.61 8.41 -9.14
CA ILE A 78 5.19 7.58 -8.06
C ILE A 78 6.43 8.26 -7.46
N SER A 79 6.99 9.29 -8.11
CA SER A 79 8.24 9.95 -7.73
C SER A 79 8.04 11.12 -6.77
#